data_AF-A0A1L9AX32-F1
#
_entry.id   AF-A0A1L9AX32-F1
#
_cell.length_a   1.000
_cell.length_b   1.000
_cell.length_c   1.000
_cell.angle_alpha   90.00
_cell.angle_beta   90.00
_cell.angle_gamma   90.00
#
_symmetry.space_group_name_H-M   'P 1'
#
loop_
_entity.id
_entity.type
_entity.pdbx_description
1 polymer ?
#
loop_
_entity_poly.entity_id
_entity_poly.type
_entity_poly.pdbx_seq_one_letter_code
_entity_poly.pdbx_strand_id
1 'polypeptide(L)'
;MTLALVAFARLYYVTHREPEGRAVPVPPRGVPSAPSPAAPSCPTLEKTLEGVLKAPEDATALASARRELEACPTPPIRVCELGPALDARFPLKAGEAPAHELLDVLCQRCPSGANPCEQAVVRAVRAASQRGTPPPALPLWHLEHAGPGTQGACAEVVRTLLAPAALDEDPLTQERKTWLEQLTPVCAREGQVSSPLLRAVVAQGDVPALASLVQTAMPTTTTNVLKPDRIVGPEGAERAFDGQESTSVTLTVAEQAPRWRKDGALSAVFEPPAQALTALRVRARGPGLLRAMVRVREEVGLHDPDTRTNFVRPRVCQFQGTGQWESCALPTALLDVEAISVFPAKRSLSLIDVEASVTR
;
A
#
# COMPACT_ATOMS: atom_id res chain seq x y z
N MET A 1 -45.73 2.92 7.15
CA MET A 1 -44.78 3.97 6.74
C MET A 1 -44.09 4.67 7.90
N THR A 2 -44.79 4.95 9.01
CA THR A 2 -44.22 5.58 10.22
C THR A 2 -43.09 4.76 10.88
N LEU A 3 -43.18 3.43 10.89
CA LEU A 3 -42.11 2.56 11.43
C LEU A 3 -40.80 2.61 10.62
N ALA A 4 -40.89 2.78 9.29
CA ALA A 4 -39.72 2.89 8.42
C ALA A 4 -38.98 4.23 8.63
N LEU A 5 -39.72 5.30 8.90
CA LEU A 5 -39.16 6.62 9.21
C LEU A 5 -38.42 6.63 10.57
N VAL A 6 -38.92 5.90 11.57
CA VAL A 6 -38.23 5.76 12.87
C VAL A 6 -36.92 4.97 12.74
N ALA A 7 -36.89 3.93 11.91
CA ALA A 7 -35.68 3.18 11.62
C ALA A 7 -34.64 4.04 10.88
N PHE A 8 -35.07 4.84 9.90
CA PHE A 8 -34.20 5.75 9.17
C PHE A 8 -33.65 6.88 10.05
N ALA A 9 -34.48 7.45 10.93
CA ALA A 9 -34.05 8.48 11.88
C ALA A 9 -33.02 7.94 12.88
N ARG A 10 -33.19 6.70 13.36
CA ARG A 10 -32.18 6.05 14.21
C ARG A 10 -30.87 5.76 13.48
N LEU A 11 -30.94 5.32 12.22
CA LEU A 11 -29.73 5.07 11.42
C LEU A 11 -28.97 6.36 11.10
N TYR A 12 -29.69 7.45 10.84
CA TYR A 12 -29.12 8.78 10.62
C TYR A 12 -28.45 9.32 11.89
N TYR A 13 -29.10 9.18 13.05
CA TYR A 13 -28.56 9.61 14.34
C TYR A 13 -27.30 8.82 14.76
N VAL A 14 -27.20 7.55 14.39
CA VAL A 14 -26.01 6.72 14.70
C VAL A 14 -24.83 7.03 13.77
N THR A 15 -25.10 7.39 12.50
CA THR A 15 -24.05 7.64 11.50
C THR A 15 -23.54 9.07 11.46
N HIS A 16 -24.31 10.05 11.98
CA HIS A 16 -23.98 11.47 11.89
C HIS A 16 -23.79 12.15 13.25
N ARG A 17 -23.59 11.39 14.34
CA ARG A 17 -23.23 11.99 15.63
C ARG A 17 -21.74 12.33 15.61
N GLU A 18 -21.42 13.62 15.56
CA GLU A 18 -20.10 14.11 15.96
C GLU A 18 -19.86 13.69 17.42
N PRO A 19 -18.66 13.17 17.75
CA PRO A 19 -18.36 12.79 19.12
C PRO A 19 -18.36 14.04 20.02
N GLU A 20 -19.28 14.06 20.99
CA GLU A 20 -19.30 15.03 22.06
C GLU A 20 -17.94 15.07 22.79
N GLY A 21 -17.42 16.30 22.89
CA GLY A 21 -16.16 16.73 23.50
C GLY A 21 -15.44 15.76 24.42
N ARG A 22 -14.30 15.24 23.96
CA ARG A 22 -13.18 14.92 24.84
C ARG A 22 -12.56 16.24 25.30
N ALA A 23 -12.51 16.44 26.62
CA ALA A 23 -11.79 17.54 27.24
C ALA A 23 -10.35 17.60 26.71
N VAL A 24 -10.01 18.71 26.05
CA VAL A 24 -8.66 19.03 25.60
C VAL A 24 -7.77 19.23 26.83
N PRO A 25 -6.62 18.55 26.97
CA PRO A 25 -5.64 18.89 27.99
C PRO A 25 -5.16 20.32 27.76
N VAL A 26 -5.37 21.20 28.73
CA VAL A 26 -4.82 22.56 28.71
C VAL A 26 -3.29 22.45 28.60
N PRO A 27 -2.66 22.96 27.54
CA PRO A 27 -1.21 22.95 27.44
C PRO A 27 -0.63 23.84 28.56
N PRO A 28 0.50 23.46 29.18
CA PRO A 28 1.17 24.34 30.14
C PRO A 28 1.50 25.65 29.42
N ARG A 29 1.19 26.78 30.07
CA ARG A 29 1.47 28.14 29.59
C ARG A 29 2.92 28.21 29.12
N GLY A 30 3.10 28.20 27.80
CA GLY A 30 4.38 28.42 27.16
C GLY A 30 4.87 29.83 27.47
N VAL A 31 6.07 29.92 28.03
CA VAL A 31 6.90 31.12 28.10
C VAL A 31 6.92 31.77 26.71
N PRO A 32 6.81 33.10 26.57
CA PRO A 32 6.79 33.74 25.26
C PRO A 32 8.08 33.41 24.49
N SER A 33 7.97 32.49 23.53
CA SER A 33 9.00 32.26 22.53
C SER A 33 9.17 33.54 21.72
N ALA A 34 10.41 34.00 21.64
CA ALA A 34 10.80 35.11 20.77
C ALA A 34 10.25 34.88 19.35
N PRO A 35 9.82 35.94 18.64
CA PRO A 35 9.30 35.80 17.29
C PRO A 35 10.35 35.14 16.40
N SER A 36 10.01 33.95 15.86
CA SER A 36 10.73 33.39 14.72
C SER A 36 10.80 34.46 13.63
N PRO A 37 11.95 34.64 12.96
CA PRO A 37 12.05 35.57 11.86
C PRO A 37 10.98 35.21 10.81
N ALA A 38 10.17 36.20 10.45
CA ALA A 38 9.13 36.06 9.44
C ALA A 38 9.73 35.46 8.16
N ALA A 39 9.08 34.43 7.60
CA ALA A 39 9.45 33.89 6.30
C ALA A 39 9.51 35.05 5.28
N PRO A 40 10.51 35.08 4.38
CA PRO A 40 10.59 36.10 3.35
C PRO A 40 9.27 36.10 2.57
N SER A 41 8.55 37.21 2.61
CA SER A 41 7.30 37.34 1.87
C SER A 41 7.62 37.38 0.38
N CYS A 42 6.92 36.57 -0.41
CA CYS A 42 7.01 36.57 -1.87
C CYS A 42 5.75 37.23 -2.46
N PRO A 43 5.52 38.54 -2.22
CA PRO A 43 4.22 39.19 -2.43
C PRO A 43 3.81 39.23 -3.91
N THR A 44 4.78 39.16 -4.82
CA THR A 44 4.60 39.31 -6.26
C THR A 44 4.47 37.98 -7.00
N LEU A 45 4.88 36.86 -6.38
CA LEU A 45 4.98 35.56 -7.05
C LEU A 45 3.62 35.04 -7.56
N GLU A 46 2.58 35.14 -6.73
CA GLU A 46 1.21 34.73 -7.10
C GLU A 46 0.73 35.49 -8.35
N LYS A 47 0.86 36.82 -8.35
CA LYS A 47 0.45 37.67 -9.47
C LYS A 47 1.24 37.36 -10.74
N THR A 48 2.54 37.09 -10.63
CA THR A 48 3.38 36.79 -11.79
C THR A 48 3.03 35.43 -12.41
N LEU A 49 2.75 34.41 -11.59
CA LEU A 49 2.30 33.10 -12.06
C LEU A 49 0.89 33.15 -12.66
N GLU A 50 -0.02 33.92 -12.09
CA GLU A 50 -1.33 34.19 -12.72
C GLU A 50 -1.18 34.90 -14.08
N GLY A 51 -0.19 35.78 -14.20
CA GLY A 51 0.16 36.42 -15.48
C GLY A 51 0.55 35.40 -16.54
N VAL A 52 1.41 34.44 -16.18
CA VAL A 52 1.79 33.32 -17.05
C VAL A 52 0.58 32.46 -17.43
N LEU A 53 -0.32 32.18 -16.48
CA LEU A 53 -1.54 31.40 -16.76
C LEU A 53 -2.48 32.11 -17.75
N LYS A 54 -2.49 33.45 -17.76
CA LYS A 54 -3.29 34.26 -18.69
C LYS A 54 -2.63 34.41 -20.06
N ALA A 55 -1.31 34.48 -20.12
CA ALA A 55 -0.53 34.68 -21.33
C ALA A 55 0.65 33.69 -21.40
N PRO A 56 0.39 32.40 -21.70
CA PRO A 56 1.40 31.34 -21.63
C PRO A 56 2.51 31.46 -22.69
N GLU A 57 2.27 32.19 -23.78
CA GLU A 57 3.24 32.43 -24.86
C GLU A 57 4.09 33.69 -24.62
N ASP A 58 3.82 34.48 -23.57
CA ASP A 58 4.60 35.67 -23.25
C ASP A 58 5.92 35.29 -22.55
N ALA A 59 7.01 35.30 -23.31
CA ALA A 59 8.35 35.03 -22.81
C ALA A 59 8.79 35.97 -21.67
N THR A 60 8.28 37.20 -21.63
CA THR A 60 8.60 38.17 -20.57
C THR A 60 7.91 37.80 -19.27
N ALA A 61 6.65 37.35 -19.35
CA ALA A 61 5.90 36.85 -18.20
C ALA A 61 6.56 35.59 -17.62
N LEU A 62 6.99 34.65 -18.49
CA LEU A 62 7.71 33.44 -18.08
C LEU A 62 9.04 33.74 -17.41
N ALA A 63 9.87 34.61 -18.01
CA ALA A 63 11.15 35.00 -17.43
C ALA A 63 10.98 35.72 -16.07
N SER A 64 9.94 36.54 -15.94
CA SER A 64 9.62 37.22 -14.68
C SER A 64 9.18 36.22 -13.62
N ALA A 65 8.30 35.26 -13.96
CA ALA A 65 7.86 34.22 -13.04
C ALA A 65 9.02 33.37 -12.55
N ARG A 66 9.94 33.00 -13.45
CA ARG A 66 11.15 32.25 -13.11
C ARG A 66 12.01 33.01 -12.09
N ARG A 67 12.28 34.29 -12.33
CA ARG A 67 13.10 35.12 -11.43
C ARG A 67 12.47 35.26 -10.04
N GLU A 68 11.17 35.51 -9.99
CA GLU A 68 10.42 35.62 -8.73
C GLU A 68 10.42 34.30 -7.96
N LEU A 69 10.26 33.18 -8.68
CA LEU A 69 10.27 31.85 -8.09
C LEU A 69 11.68 31.50 -7.57
N GLU A 70 12.74 31.78 -8.34
CA GLU A 70 14.14 31.61 -7.91
C GLU A 70 14.43 32.40 -6.62
N ALA A 71 13.98 33.65 -6.54
CA ALA A 71 14.13 34.52 -5.37
C ALA A 71 13.28 34.08 -4.15
N CYS A 72 12.29 33.21 -4.35
CA CYS A 72 11.37 32.74 -3.32
C CYS A 72 11.66 31.28 -2.92
N PRO A 73 12.51 31.02 -1.91
CA PRO A 73 12.85 29.66 -1.50
C PRO A 73 11.65 28.90 -0.89
N THR A 74 10.70 29.62 -0.30
CA THR A 74 9.49 29.06 0.33
C THR A 74 8.24 29.72 -0.26
N PRO A 75 7.69 29.18 -1.36
CA PRO A 75 6.46 29.69 -1.97
C PRO A 75 5.28 29.67 -0.98
N PRO A 76 4.43 30.71 -0.96
CA PRO A 76 3.17 30.66 -0.24
C PRO A 76 2.26 29.52 -0.73
N ILE A 77 1.40 28.98 0.15
CA ILE A 77 0.50 27.86 -0.21
C ILE A 77 -0.38 28.19 -1.42
N ARG A 78 -0.90 29.42 -1.51
CA ARG A 78 -1.72 29.86 -2.67
C ARG A 78 -0.98 29.78 -3.99
N VAL A 79 0.33 30.00 -3.98
CA VAL A 79 1.17 29.84 -5.17
C VAL A 79 1.23 28.35 -5.57
N CYS A 80 1.36 27.46 -4.60
CA CYS A 80 1.36 26.01 -4.86
C CYS A 80 0.02 25.52 -5.43
N GLU A 81 -1.10 26.12 -5.02
CA GLU A 81 -2.45 25.84 -5.55
C GLU A 81 -2.62 26.21 -7.03
N LEU A 82 -1.76 27.06 -7.60
CA LEU A 82 -1.74 27.36 -9.04
C LEU A 82 -1.09 26.24 -9.87
N GLY A 83 -0.36 25.32 -9.25
CA GLY A 83 0.37 24.26 -9.94
C GLY A 83 -0.49 23.38 -10.87
N PRO A 84 -1.69 22.92 -10.49
CA PRO A 84 -2.58 22.19 -11.40
C PRO A 84 -2.99 22.98 -12.65
N ALA A 85 -3.13 24.31 -12.53
CA ALA A 85 -3.45 25.17 -13.67
C ALA A 85 -2.22 25.33 -14.59
N LEU A 86 -1.01 25.38 -14.01
CA LEU A 86 0.24 25.40 -14.77
C LEU A 86 0.42 24.09 -15.53
N ASP A 87 0.25 22.94 -14.86
CA ASP A 87 0.35 21.61 -15.47
C ASP A 87 -0.63 21.43 -16.65
N ALA A 88 -1.89 21.88 -16.49
CA ALA A 88 -2.89 21.83 -17.55
C ALA A 88 -2.57 22.74 -18.75
N ARG A 89 -1.89 23.86 -18.53
CA ARG A 89 -1.51 24.81 -19.59
C ARG A 89 -0.21 24.42 -20.29
N PHE A 90 0.64 23.65 -19.63
CA PHE A 90 1.96 23.27 -20.13
C PHE A 90 2.19 21.75 -20.01
N PRO A 91 1.45 20.93 -20.79
CA PRO A 91 1.53 19.48 -20.68
C PRO A 91 2.86 18.92 -21.18
N LEU A 92 3.43 17.97 -20.43
CA LEU A 92 4.71 17.30 -20.68
C LEU A 92 4.90 16.67 -22.09
N LYS A 93 3.84 16.41 -22.84
CA LYS A 93 3.91 15.81 -24.19
C LYS A 93 4.27 16.80 -25.31
N ALA A 94 4.34 18.10 -25.02
CA ALA A 94 4.46 19.15 -26.04
C ALA A 94 5.90 19.53 -26.43
N GLY A 95 6.91 18.68 -26.15
CA GLY A 95 8.26 18.79 -26.72
C GLY A 95 9.16 19.89 -26.18
N GLU A 96 8.64 21.09 -25.89
CA GLU A 96 9.40 22.24 -25.41
C GLU A 96 8.44 23.17 -24.66
N ALA A 97 8.49 23.19 -23.33
CA ALA A 97 7.67 24.12 -22.54
C ALA A 97 8.53 24.79 -21.46
N PRO A 98 9.01 26.03 -21.66
CA PRO A 98 9.78 26.78 -20.65
C PRO A 98 9.05 26.97 -19.31
N ALA A 99 7.72 26.86 -19.28
CA ALA A 99 6.93 26.89 -18.04
C ALA A 99 6.98 25.58 -17.23
N HIS A 100 7.47 24.49 -17.81
CA HIS A 100 7.65 23.24 -17.07
C HIS A 100 8.72 23.37 -15.99
N GLU A 101 9.74 24.20 -16.22
CA GLU A 101 10.72 24.57 -15.19
C GLU A 101 10.05 25.27 -14.00
N LEU A 102 8.99 26.05 -14.23
CA LEU A 102 8.23 26.68 -13.15
C LEU A 102 7.48 25.64 -12.32
N LEU A 103 6.87 24.65 -12.98
CA LEU A 103 6.17 23.55 -12.29
C LEU A 103 7.15 22.69 -11.49
N ASP A 104 8.28 22.31 -12.07
CA ASP A 104 9.33 21.54 -11.38
C ASP A 104 9.81 22.28 -10.12
N VAL A 105 10.16 23.56 -10.24
CA VAL A 105 10.60 24.35 -9.08
C VAL A 105 9.50 24.47 -8.02
N LEU A 106 8.23 24.60 -8.41
CA LEU A 106 7.11 24.55 -7.46
C LEU A 106 7.01 23.18 -6.79
N CYS A 107 7.14 22.08 -7.53
CA CYS A 107 7.13 20.74 -6.96
C CYS A 107 8.30 20.49 -6.00
N GLN A 108 9.47 21.07 -6.24
CA GLN A 108 10.61 20.90 -5.33
C GLN A 108 10.51 21.76 -4.05
N ARG A 109 9.72 22.84 -4.05
CA ARG A 109 9.66 23.80 -2.94
C ARG A 109 8.35 23.79 -2.15
N CYS A 110 7.25 23.40 -2.78
CA CYS A 110 5.96 23.37 -2.12
C CYS A 110 5.89 22.24 -1.08
N PRO A 111 5.38 22.52 0.13
CA PRO A 111 5.26 21.51 1.17
C PRO A 111 4.26 20.43 0.79
N SER A 112 4.40 19.24 1.40
CA SER A 112 3.44 18.14 1.21
C SER A 112 2.00 18.58 1.52
N GLY A 113 1.02 17.97 0.83
CA GLY A 113 -0.39 18.31 0.87
C GLY A 113 -0.78 19.49 -0.04
N ALA A 114 0.10 20.49 -0.18
CA ALA A 114 -0.05 21.58 -1.15
C ALA A 114 0.79 21.36 -2.43
N ASN A 115 1.64 20.33 -2.45
CA ASN A 115 2.57 20.08 -3.53
C ASN A 115 1.84 19.68 -4.84
N PRO A 116 2.05 20.40 -5.96
CA PRO A 116 1.29 20.15 -7.18
C PRO A 116 1.62 18.82 -7.85
N CYS A 117 2.88 18.37 -7.80
CA CYS A 117 3.28 17.06 -8.30
C CYS A 117 2.70 15.92 -7.46
N GLU A 118 2.70 16.05 -6.13
CA GLU A 118 2.01 15.11 -5.24
C GLU A 118 0.53 14.97 -5.62
N GLN A 119 -0.19 16.10 -5.75
CA GLN A 119 -1.60 16.11 -6.11
C GLN A 119 -1.86 15.51 -7.51
N ALA A 120 -0.95 15.72 -8.47
CA ALA A 120 -1.05 15.12 -9.79
C ALA A 120 -0.94 13.58 -9.71
N VAL A 121 0.05 13.05 -8.98
CA VAL A 121 0.20 11.61 -8.75
C VAL A 121 -1.03 11.04 -8.05
N VAL A 122 -1.48 11.67 -6.96
CA VAL A 122 -2.64 11.22 -6.18
C VAL A 122 -3.89 11.12 -7.04
N ARG A 123 -4.18 12.15 -7.85
CA ARG A 123 -5.33 12.15 -8.75
C ARG A 123 -5.22 11.05 -9.81
N ALA A 124 -4.04 10.90 -10.41
CA ALA A 124 -3.83 9.93 -11.48
C ALA A 124 -3.93 8.48 -10.97
N VAL A 125 -3.34 8.18 -9.81
CA VAL A 125 -3.41 6.85 -9.17
C VAL A 125 -4.86 6.48 -8.80
N ARG A 126 -5.62 7.43 -8.24
CA ARG A 126 -7.05 7.21 -7.92
C ARG A 126 -7.92 7.05 -9.17
N ALA A 127 -7.57 7.72 -10.26
CA ALA A 127 -8.27 7.55 -11.54
C ALA A 127 -7.98 6.18 -12.16
N ALA A 128 -6.72 5.75 -12.14
CA ALA A 128 -6.27 4.45 -12.64
C ALA A 128 -6.99 3.28 -11.94
N SER A 129 -7.30 3.40 -10.64
CA SER A 129 -8.06 2.38 -9.92
C SER A 129 -9.53 2.28 -10.35
N GLN A 130 -10.08 3.26 -11.09
CA GLN A 130 -11.51 3.34 -11.41
C GLN A 130 -11.85 3.08 -12.89
N ARG A 131 -11.00 3.53 -13.83
CA ARG A 131 -11.30 3.48 -15.27
C ARG A 131 -9.99 3.32 -16.03
N GLY A 132 -9.75 2.18 -16.66
CA GLY A 132 -8.46 1.85 -17.30
C GLY A 132 -7.84 3.02 -18.09
N THR A 133 -6.94 3.74 -17.43
CA THR A 133 -6.37 5.02 -17.84
C THR A 133 -5.00 4.75 -18.48
N PRO A 134 -4.63 5.43 -19.58
CA PRO A 134 -3.37 5.14 -20.27
C PRO A 134 -2.11 5.30 -19.38
N PRO A 135 -1.01 4.61 -19.74
CA PRO A 135 0.15 4.35 -18.89
C PRO A 135 0.99 5.58 -18.44
N PRO A 136 1.88 5.40 -17.43
CA PRO A 136 2.25 6.40 -16.42
C PRO A 136 3.28 7.49 -16.78
N ALA A 137 3.63 7.73 -18.04
CA ALA A 137 4.77 8.63 -18.35
C ALA A 137 4.68 10.00 -17.63
N LEU A 138 3.47 10.54 -17.50
CA LEU A 138 3.19 11.80 -16.79
C LEU A 138 3.25 11.64 -15.25
N PRO A 139 2.47 10.73 -14.61
CA PRO A 139 2.57 10.46 -13.17
C PRO A 139 3.96 10.08 -12.68
N LEU A 140 4.74 9.34 -13.47
CA LEU A 140 6.11 8.96 -13.14
C LEU A 140 6.99 10.21 -13.00
N TRP A 141 6.93 11.12 -13.98
CA TRP A 141 7.67 12.37 -13.91
C TRP A 141 7.30 13.18 -12.66
N HIS A 142 6.00 13.35 -12.38
CA HIS A 142 5.57 14.07 -11.18
C HIS A 142 6.10 13.43 -9.90
N LEU A 143 6.09 12.10 -9.81
CA LEU A 143 6.61 11.39 -8.65
C LEU A 143 8.11 11.60 -8.46
N GLU A 144 8.89 11.60 -9.54
CA GLU A 144 10.34 11.84 -9.52
C GLU A 144 10.69 13.28 -9.11
N HIS A 145 9.80 14.25 -9.34
CA HIS A 145 10.04 15.68 -9.07
C HIS A 145 9.23 16.22 -7.89
N ALA A 146 8.50 15.37 -7.16
CA ALA A 146 7.61 15.79 -6.08
C ALA A 146 8.33 16.39 -4.87
N GLY A 147 9.65 16.18 -4.72
CA GLY A 147 10.45 16.77 -3.64
C GLY A 147 9.83 16.52 -2.26
N PRO A 148 9.47 17.57 -1.49
CA PRO A 148 8.80 17.42 -0.20
C PRO A 148 7.46 16.66 -0.26
N GLY A 149 6.79 16.61 -1.42
CA GLY A 149 5.54 15.88 -1.64
C GLY A 149 5.69 14.38 -1.92
N THR A 150 6.92 13.88 -2.09
CA THR A 150 7.19 12.46 -2.44
C THR A 150 6.56 11.49 -1.44
N GLN A 151 6.63 11.79 -0.13
CA GLN A 151 6.04 10.94 0.91
C GLN A 151 4.52 10.76 0.71
N GLY A 152 3.78 11.85 0.51
CA GLY A 152 2.33 11.79 0.31
C GLY A 152 1.94 11.10 -1.00
N ALA A 153 2.71 11.34 -2.06
CA ALA A 153 2.50 10.70 -3.37
C ALA A 153 2.71 9.18 -3.27
N CYS A 154 3.80 8.76 -2.63
CA CYS A 154 4.10 7.35 -2.42
C CYS A 154 3.13 6.66 -1.46
N ALA A 155 2.65 7.35 -0.42
CA ALA A 155 1.62 6.81 0.45
C ALA A 155 0.34 6.45 -0.34
N GLU A 156 -0.04 7.27 -1.33
CA GLU A 156 -1.18 6.96 -2.20
C GLU A 156 -0.88 5.79 -3.16
N VAL A 157 0.31 5.71 -3.75
CA VAL A 157 0.74 4.55 -4.56
C VAL A 157 0.68 3.26 -3.75
N VAL A 158 1.19 3.29 -2.52
CA VAL A 158 1.17 2.14 -1.60
C VAL A 158 -0.26 1.73 -1.28
N ARG A 159 -1.11 2.69 -0.91
CA ARG A 159 -2.49 2.44 -0.49
C ARG A 159 -3.39 1.94 -1.62
N THR A 160 -3.26 2.52 -2.81
CA THR A 160 -4.21 2.32 -3.92
C THR A 160 -3.73 1.26 -4.92
N LEU A 161 -2.43 1.02 -5.03
CA LEU A 161 -1.87 0.05 -5.97
C LEU A 161 -1.20 -1.13 -5.27
N LEU A 162 -0.21 -0.86 -4.41
CA LEU A 162 0.70 -1.89 -3.89
C LEU A 162 0.04 -2.80 -2.85
N ALA A 163 -0.63 -2.23 -1.84
CA ALA A 163 -1.31 -2.99 -0.80
C ALA A 163 -2.41 -3.91 -1.35
N PRO A 164 -3.32 -3.44 -2.24
CA PRO A 164 -4.29 -4.36 -2.82
C PRO A 164 -3.64 -5.37 -3.79
N ALA A 165 -2.49 -5.09 -4.41
CA ALA A 165 -1.77 -6.09 -5.20
C ALA A 165 -1.21 -7.26 -4.36
N ALA A 166 -1.07 -7.10 -3.05
CA ALA A 166 -0.76 -8.20 -2.12
C ALA A 166 -2.02 -8.86 -1.51
N LEU A 167 -3.21 -8.42 -1.90
CA LEU A 167 -4.51 -8.93 -1.43
C LEU A 167 -5.33 -9.59 -2.54
N ASP A 168 -5.23 -9.08 -3.77
CA ASP A 168 -6.06 -9.47 -4.90
C ASP A 168 -6.01 -10.98 -5.15
N GLU A 169 -7.18 -11.60 -5.29
CA GLU A 169 -7.32 -13.04 -5.53
C GLU A 169 -7.27 -13.35 -7.04
N ASP A 170 -7.70 -12.38 -7.84
CA ASP A 170 -7.66 -12.42 -9.30
C ASP A 170 -6.35 -11.81 -9.83
N PRO A 171 -5.86 -12.28 -10.99
CA PRO A 171 -4.70 -11.69 -11.63
C PRO A 171 -4.89 -10.20 -11.91
N LEU A 172 -3.88 -9.39 -11.63
CA LEU A 172 -3.88 -7.97 -11.95
C LEU A 172 -4.04 -7.73 -13.46
N THR A 173 -4.76 -6.67 -13.84
CA THR A 173 -4.82 -6.21 -15.23
C THR A 173 -3.43 -5.74 -15.69
N GLN A 174 -3.13 -5.88 -16.99
CA GLN A 174 -1.83 -5.47 -17.55
C GLN A 174 -1.51 -3.98 -17.29
N GLU A 175 -2.54 -3.15 -17.30
CA GLU A 175 -2.41 -1.73 -16.98
C GLU A 175 -1.93 -1.53 -15.54
N ARG A 176 -2.60 -2.16 -14.57
CA ARG A 176 -2.22 -2.05 -13.15
C ARG A 176 -0.82 -2.58 -12.87
N LYS A 177 -0.41 -3.65 -13.57
CA LYS A 177 0.97 -4.14 -13.56
C LYS A 177 1.93 -3.03 -14.02
N THR A 178 1.65 -2.38 -15.15
CA THR A 178 2.49 -1.30 -15.69
C THR A 178 2.63 -0.12 -14.70
N TRP A 179 1.54 0.27 -14.03
CA TRP A 179 1.58 1.31 -12.98
C TRP A 179 2.47 0.92 -11.81
N LEU A 180 2.34 -0.31 -11.32
CA LEU A 180 3.17 -0.84 -10.24
C LEU A 180 4.64 -0.89 -10.65
N GLU A 181 4.95 -1.37 -11.85
CA GLU A 181 6.31 -1.49 -12.37
C GLU A 181 7.02 -0.13 -12.50
N GLN A 182 6.30 0.92 -12.88
CA GLN A 182 6.90 2.24 -13.07
C GLN A 182 7.00 3.05 -11.78
N LEU A 183 5.96 3.07 -10.94
CA LEU A 183 5.94 3.96 -9.76
C LEU A 183 6.60 3.35 -8.52
N THR A 184 6.48 2.04 -8.32
CA THR A 184 7.02 1.37 -7.12
C THR A 184 8.54 1.52 -6.97
N PRO A 185 9.37 1.42 -8.04
CA PRO A 185 10.82 1.63 -7.91
C PRO A 185 11.20 3.00 -7.35
N VAL A 186 10.47 4.06 -7.72
CA VAL A 186 10.71 5.40 -7.19
C VAL A 186 10.39 5.43 -5.70
N CYS A 187 9.22 4.96 -5.30
CA CYS A 187 8.83 4.94 -3.90
C CYS A 187 9.70 4.02 -3.03
N ALA A 188 10.18 2.91 -3.56
CA ALA A 188 11.11 2.02 -2.86
C ALA A 188 12.48 2.68 -2.64
N ARG A 189 13.01 3.37 -3.65
CA ARG A 189 14.29 4.12 -3.56
C ARG A 189 14.23 5.25 -2.54
N GLU A 190 13.08 5.91 -2.44
CA GLU A 190 12.82 6.98 -1.46
C GLU A 190 12.46 6.44 -0.06
N GLY A 191 12.54 5.13 0.17
CA GLY A 191 12.26 4.49 1.46
C GLY A 191 10.79 4.55 1.89
N GLN A 192 9.86 4.81 0.96
CA GLN A 192 8.43 4.98 1.22
C GLN A 192 7.63 3.66 1.07
N VAL A 193 8.30 2.56 0.76
CA VAL A 193 7.69 1.22 0.64
C VAL A 193 8.32 0.30 1.67
N SER A 194 7.50 -0.30 2.53
CA SER A 194 7.99 -1.26 3.53
C SER A 194 8.43 -2.58 2.88
N SER A 195 9.54 -3.14 3.38
CA SER A 195 10.08 -4.41 2.88
C SER A 195 9.09 -5.58 2.99
N PRO A 196 8.33 -5.76 4.11
CA PRO A 196 7.31 -6.81 4.20
C PRO A 196 6.25 -6.71 3.10
N LEU A 197 5.75 -5.50 2.83
CA LEU A 197 4.74 -5.29 1.80
C LEU A 197 5.29 -5.55 0.38
N LEU A 198 6.48 -5.04 0.07
CA LEU A 198 7.09 -5.25 -1.24
C LEU A 198 7.35 -6.75 -1.51
N ARG A 199 7.85 -7.48 -0.51
CA ARG A 199 8.07 -8.93 -0.59
C ARG A 199 6.76 -9.70 -0.73
N ALA A 200 5.69 -9.25 -0.06
CA ALA A 200 4.35 -9.83 -0.23
C ALA A 200 3.82 -9.67 -1.66
N VAL A 201 3.96 -8.50 -2.28
CA VAL A 201 3.57 -8.29 -3.69
C VAL A 201 4.39 -9.16 -4.64
N VAL A 202 5.69 -9.30 -4.40
CA VAL A 202 6.55 -10.19 -5.20
C VAL A 202 6.13 -11.66 -5.05
N ALA A 203 5.78 -12.10 -3.83
CA ALA A 203 5.32 -13.47 -3.58
C ALA A 203 3.97 -13.78 -4.24
N GLN A 204 3.06 -12.81 -4.33
CA GLN A 204 1.81 -12.94 -5.08
C GLN A 204 2.05 -13.36 -6.56
N GLY A 205 3.14 -12.86 -7.15
CA GLY A 205 3.66 -13.28 -8.45
C GLY A 205 3.10 -12.55 -9.67
N ASP A 206 2.23 -11.55 -9.49
CA ASP A 206 1.57 -10.88 -10.61
C ASP A 206 2.45 -9.82 -11.30
N VAL A 207 3.50 -9.32 -10.62
CA VAL A 207 4.39 -8.25 -11.11
C VAL A 207 5.87 -8.65 -10.94
N PRO A 208 6.40 -9.51 -11.83
CA PRO A 208 7.74 -10.10 -11.66
C PRO A 208 8.88 -9.07 -11.71
N ALA A 209 8.71 -7.94 -12.39
CA ALA A 209 9.76 -6.91 -12.48
C ALA A 209 10.14 -6.32 -11.10
N LEU A 210 9.22 -6.33 -10.13
CA LEU A 210 9.46 -5.84 -8.77
C LEU A 210 10.37 -6.78 -7.96
N ALA A 211 10.61 -8.01 -8.41
CA ALA A 211 11.52 -8.94 -7.73
C ALA A 211 12.96 -8.37 -7.62
N SER A 212 13.36 -7.52 -8.56
CA SER A 212 14.68 -6.86 -8.53
C SER A 212 14.84 -5.86 -7.38
N LEU A 213 13.73 -5.38 -6.79
CA LEU A 213 13.73 -4.40 -5.69
C LEU A 213 13.87 -5.06 -4.31
N VAL A 214 13.57 -6.35 -4.20
CA VAL A 214 13.74 -7.13 -2.97
C VAL A 214 15.13 -7.77 -2.92
N GLN A 215 16.18 -6.95 -3.15
CA GLN A 215 17.56 -7.39 -3.02
C GLN A 215 17.98 -7.35 -1.55
N THR A 216 17.92 -8.49 -0.89
CA THR A 216 18.64 -8.76 0.36
C THR A 216 18.61 -10.27 0.59
N ALA A 217 19.79 -10.84 0.84
CA ALA A 217 20.04 -12.27 0.99
C ALA A 217 18.96 -12.97 1.80
N MET A 218 18.56 -14.18 1.35
CA MET A 218 17.82 -15.11 2.20
C MET A 218 18.58 -15.20 3.53
N PRO A 219 17.91 -15.07 4.69
CA PRO A 219 18.58 -15.21 5.96
C PRO A 219 19.37 -16.52 5.97
N THR A 220 20.69 -16.43 6.16
CA THR A 220 21.62 -17.57 6.21
C THR A 220 21.48 -18.39 7.51
N THR A 221 20.60 -17.96 8.40
CA THR A 221 20.24 -18.66 9.63
C THR A 221 19.54 -19.98 9.36
N THR A 222 19.69 -20.90 10.30
CA THR A 222 19.13 -22.25 10.27
C THR A 222 17.61 -22.17 10.10
N THR A 223 17.13 -22.45 8.88
CA THR A 223 15.71 -22.63 8.59
C THR A 223 15.24 -23.90 9.26
N ASN A 224 14.47 -23.77 10.33
CA ASN A 224 13.82 -24.90 10.98
C ASN A 224 12.37 -24.99 10.51
N VAL A 225 11.85 -26.21 10.39
CA VAL A 225 10.41 -26.43 10.30
C VAL A 225 9.82 -26.01 11.65
N LEU A 226 9.06 -24.92 11.66
CA LEU A 226 8.51 -24.37 12.89
C LEU A 226 7.09 -24.87 13.11
N LYS A 227 6.86 -25.43 14.30
CA LYS A 227 5.51 -25.72 14.76
C LYS A 227 4.75 -24.42 15.09
N PRO A 228 3.51 -24.24 14.62
CA PRO A 228 2.70 -23.08 14.97
C PRO A 228 2.47 -22.99 16.49
N ASP A 229 2.44 -21.77 17.03
CA ASP A 229 2.13 -21.51 18.45
C ASP A 229 0.64 -21.74 18.74
N ARG A 230 -0.22 -21.42 17.77
CA ARG A 230 -1.66 -21.70 17.82
C ARG A 230 -2.17 -22.15 16.46
N ILE A 231 -3.20 -22.99 16.46
CA ILE A 231 -3.90 -23.44 15.25
C ILE A 231 -5.36 -23.01 15.36
N VAL A 232 -5.89 -22.44 14.29
CA VAL A 232 -7.29 -22.01 14.18
C VAL A 232 -7.92 -22.78 13.02
N GLY A 233 -8.99 -23.52 13.27
CA GLY A 233 -9.61 -24.38 12.25
C GLY A 233 -10.67 -25.30 12.85
N PRO A 234 -11.15 -26.30 12.08
CA PRO A 234 -12.08 -27.32 12.57
C PRO A 234 -11.45 -28.18 13.68
N GLU A 235 -12.29 -28.95 14.36
CA GLU A 235 -11.84 -29.91 15.37
C GLU A 235 -10.80 -30.89 14.78
N GLY A 236 -9.68 -31.07 15.48
CA GLY A 236 -8.59 -31.92 15.02
C GLY A 236 -7.63 -31.27 14.02
N ALA A 237 -7.71 -29.95 13.80
CA ALA A 237 -6.83 -29.18 12.92
C ALA A 237 -5.34 -29.28 13.29
N GLU A 238 -5.02 -29.54 14.56
CA GLU A 238 -3.67 -29.77 15.04
C GLU A 238 -2.95 -30.94 14.36
N ARG A 239 -3.71 -31.89 13.82
CA ARG A 239 -3.18 -33.02 13.04
C ARG A 239 -2.52 -32.60 11.74
N ALA A 240 -2.85 -31.43 11.19
CA ALA A 240 -2.23 -30.93 9.97
C ALA A 240 -0.81 -30.39 10.17
N PHE A 241 -0.26 -30.43 11.40
CA PHE A 241 1.07 -29.95 11.76
C PHE A 241 1.76 -30.85 12.79
N ASP A 242 1.32 -32.12 12.91
CA ASP A 242 1.89 -33.08 13.85
C ASP A 242 3.02 -33.93 13.26
N GLY A 243 3.27 -33.81 11.95
CA GLY A 243 4.28 -34.58 11.21
C GLY A 243 3.89 -36.04 10.96
N GLN A 244 2.66 -36.45 11.27
CA GLN A 244 2.20 -37.84 11.12
C GLN A 244 1.51 -38.07 9.78
N GLU A 245 2.08 -38.93 8.94
CA GLU A 245 1.55 -39.19 7.60
C GLU A 245 0.17 -39.86 7.57
N SER A 246 -0.24 -40.50 8.67
CA SER A 246 -1.50 -41.24 8.78
C SER A 246 -2.69 -40.38 9.19
N THR A 247 -2.45 -39.16 9.67
CA THR A 247 -3.51 -38.27 10.14
C THR A 247 -3.96 -37.36 9.00
N SER A 248 -5.24 -37.02 8.97
CA SER A 248 -5.74 -36.00 8.05
C SER A 248 -6.94 -35.28 8.66
N VAL A 249 -7.12 -34.03 8.25
CA VAL A 249 -8.26 -33.20 8.61
C VAL A 249 -9.00 -32.81 7.33
N THR A 250 -10.32 -32.99 7.34
CA THR A 250 -11.16 -32.54 6.24
C THR A 250 -11.42 -31.05 6.41
N LEU A 251 -10.98 -30.25 5.45
CA LEU A 251 -11.26 -28.84 5.35
C LEU A 251 -12.38 -28.61 4.35
N THR A 252 -13.41 -27.88 4.75
CA THR A 252 -14.48 -27.43 3.85
C THR A 252 -14.31 -25.95 3.53
N VAL A 253 -14.86 -25.50 2.41
CA VAL A 253 -14.95 -24.06 2.14
C VAL A 253 -15.73 -23.43 3.30
N ALA A 254 -15.07 -22.57 4.08
CA ALA A 254 -15.72 -21.89 5.18
C ALA A 254 -16.69 -20.84 4.62
N GLU A 255 -17.91 -20.78 5.15
CA GLU A 255 -18.69 -19.54 5.05
C GLU A 255 -17.92 -18.47 5.82
N GLN A 256 -17.57 -17.37 5.15
CA GLN A 256 -16.77 -16.29 5.72
C GLN A 256 -17.49 -15.70 6.94
N ALA A 257 -17.14 -16.16 8.14
CA ALA A 257 -17.67 -15.63 9.37
C ALA A 257 -17.06 -14.23 9.65
N PRO A 258 -17.80 -13.31 10.30
CA PRO A 258 -17.43 -11.91 10.43
C PRO A 258 -16.28 -11.62 11.42
N ARG A 259 -15.70 -12.64 12.07
CA ARG A 259 -14.59 -12.49 13.02
C ARG A 259 -13.33 -13.09 12.41
N TRP A 260 -12.63 -12.25 11.65
CA TRP A 260 -11.37 -12.54 10.98
C TRP A 260 -10.29 -12.86 11.99
N ARG A 261 -9.80 -14.09 11.99
CA ARG A 261 -8.50 -14.42 12.62
C ARG A 261 -7.57 -15.25 11.79
N LYS A 262 -7.99 -15.69 10.59
CA LYS A 262 -7.16 -16.14 9.47
C LYS A 262 -8.01 -16.93 8.45
N ASP A 263 -8.56 -16.24 7.46
CA ASP A 263 -9.73 -16.65 6.64
C ASP A 263 -9.60 -17.93 5.79
N GLY A 264 -8.56 -18.74 6.00
CA GLY A 264 -8.53 -20.12 5.51
C GLY A 264 -9.47 -21.02 6.30
N ALA A 265 -9.75 -22.19 5.74
CA ALA A 265 -10.43 -23.26 6.48
C ALA A 265 -9.59 -23.74 7.68
N LEU A 266 -8.28 -23.53 7.63
CA LEU A 266 -7.34 -23.80 8.71
C LEU A 266 -6.16 -22.84 8.63
N SER A 267 -5.65 -22.43 9.79
CA SER A 267 -4.59 -21.43 9.87
C SER A 267 -3.62 -21.66 11.02
N ALA A 268 -2.34 -21.71 10.69
CA ALA A 268 -1.21 -21.70 11.60
C ALA A 268 -0.92 -20.27 12.09
N VAL A 269 -0.69 -20.09 13.38
CA VAL A 269 -0.37 -18.81 14.02
C VAL A 269 1.01 -18.84 14.62
N PHE A 270 1.78 -17.78 14.37
CA PHE A 270 3.10 -17.56 14.94
C PHE A 270 3.08 -16.34 15.87
N GLU A 271 3.42 -16.56 17.15
CA GLU A 271 3.47 -15.55 18.19
C GLU A 271 4.82 -15.66 18.95
N PRO A 272 5.74 -14.67 18.80
CA PRO A 272 5.67 -13.49 17.91
C PRO A 272 5.66 -13.87 16.42
N PRO A 273 5.32 -12.93 15.50
CA PRO A 273 5.38 -13.18 14.07
C PRO A 273 6.74 -13.73 13.64
N ALA A 274 6.75 -14.67 12.71
CA ALA A 274 7.98 -15.22 12.16
C ALA A 274 8.73 -14.13 11.40
N GLN A 275 10.02 -13.94 11.70
CA GLN A 275 10.84 -12.91 11.06
C GLN A 275 10.94 -13.13 9.55
N ALA A 276 11.11 -14.38 9.13
CA ALA A 276 11.16 -14.73 7.71
C ALA A 276 10.55 -16.11 7.44
N LEU A 277 9.75 -16.23 6.38
CA LEU A 277 9.28 -17.49 5.79
C LEU A 277 9.96 -17.69 4.45
N THR A 278 10.69 -18.81 4.30
CA THR A 278 11.54 -19.07 3.13
C THR A 278 11.05 -20.20 2.24
N ALA A 279 10.34 -21.18 2.82
CA ALA A 279 9.77 -22.29 2.07
C ALA A 279 8.51 -22.84 2.75
N LEU A 280 7.65 -23.44 1.93
CA LEU A 280 6.45 -24.15 2.37
C LEU A 280 6.37 -25.50 1.67
N ARG A 281 5.87 -26.50 2.38
CA ARG A 281 5.49 -27.79 1.77
C ARG A 281 4.12 -28.17 2.29
N VAL A 282 3.31 -28.76 1.43
CA VAL A 282 1.96 -29.19 1.76
C VAL A 282 1.73 -30.60 1.26
N ARG A 283 1.02 -31.39 2.06
CA ARG A 283 0.52 -32.70 1.69
C ARG A 283 -0.99 -32.70 1.89
N ALA A 284 -1.73 -32.86 0.81
CA ALA A 284 -3.19 -32.84 0.83
C ALA A 284 -3.76 -33.78 -0.23
N ARG A 285 -5.03 -34.15 -0.10
CA ARG A 285 -5.86 -34.78 -1.13
C ARG A 285 -6.95 -33.80 -1.57
N GLY A 286 -6.86 -33.34 -2.80
CA GLY A 286 -7.72 -32.31 -3.39
C GLY A 286 -7.03 -30.93 -3.47
N PRO A 287 -7.37 -30.12 -4.48
CA PRO A 287 -6.67 -28.88 -4.77
C PRO A 287 -7.00 -27.78 -3.76
N GLY A 288 -6.03 -26.89 -3.55
CA GLY A 288 -6.18 -25.77 -2.62
C GLY A 288 -5.14 -24.68 -2.81
N LEU A 289 -5.19 -23.72 -1.89
CA LEU A 289 -4.35 -22.54 -1.87
C LEU A 289 -3.76 -22.34 -0.47
N LEU A 290 -2.48 -21.98 -0.41
CA LEU A 290 -1.85 -21.42 0.78
C LEU A 290 -1.72 -19.91 0.63
N ARG A 291 -2.02 -19.18 1.69
CA ARG A 291 -1.75 -17.74 1.81
C ARG A 291 -0.99 -17.46 3.10
N ALA A 292 -0.06 -16.52 3.05
CA ALA A 292 0.59 -16.01 4.26
C ALA A 292 -0.14 -14.76 4.75
N MET A 293 -0.11 -14.47 6.04
CA MET A 293 -0.50 -13.17 6.59
C MET A 293 0.75 -12.44 7.02
N VAL A 294 1.06 -11.37 6.31
CA VAL A 294 2.26 -10.55 6.50
C VAL A 294 1.82 -9.28 7.20
N ARG A 295 2.32 -9.05 8.42
CA ARG A 295 2.06 -7.82 9.15
C ARG A 295 2.66 -6.65 8.38
N VAL A 296 1.89 -5.58 8.24
CA VAL A 296 2.35 -4.31 7.66
C VAL A 296 2.11 -3.20 8.68
N ARG A 297 3.05 -2.26 8.77
CA ARG A 297 3.00 -1.19 9.78
C ARG A 297 2.16 -0.01 9.32
N GLU A 298 2.00 0.13 8.02
CA GLU A 298 1.24 1.20 7.40
C GLU A 298 -0.27 0.98 7.65
N GLU A 299 -1.08 2.05 7.66
CA GLU A 299 -2.55 1.98 7.72
C GLU A 299 -3.15 1.47 6.39
N VAL A 300 -2.58 0.39 5.87
CA VAL A 300 -2.90 -0.22 4.58
C VAL A 300 -3.10 -1.71 4.74
N GLY A 301 -3.87 -2.31 3.83
CA GLY A 301 -4.21 -3.73 3.90
C GLY A 301 -5.49 -3.99 4.71
N LEU A 302 -5.62 -5.21 5.22
CA LEU A 302 -6.73 -5.64 6.06
C LEU A 302 -6.43 -5.37 7.52
N HIS A 303 -7.44 -4.91 8.27
CA HIS A 303 -7.31 -4.66 9.71
C HIS A 303 -7.73 -5.91 10.50
N ASP A 304 -6.82 -6.44 11.33
CA ASP A 304 -7.14 -7.49 12.29
C ASP A 304 -7.69 -6.85 13.59
N PRO A 305 -8.97 -7.05 13.93
CA PRO A 305 -9.58 -6.44 15.12
C PRO A 305 -8.98 -6.97 16.43
N ASP A 306 -8.36 -8.15 16.43
CA ASP A 306 -7.90 -8.84 17.63
C ASP A 306 -6.48 -8.45 18.01
N THR A 307 -5.59 -8.39 17.02
CA THR A 307 -4.22 -7.91 17.20
C THR A 307 -4.11 -6.39 17.05
N ARG A 308 -5.14 -5.73 16.50
CA ARG A 308 -5.18 -4.31 16.13
C ARG A 308 -4.05 -3.91 15.17
N THR A 309 -3.55 -4.87 14.39
CA THR A 309 -2.54 -4.63 13.37
C THR A 309 -3.12 -4.76 11.97
N ASN A 310 -2.46 -4.15 10.99
CA ASN A 310 -2.81 -4.34 9.60
C ASN A 310 -1.94 -5.44 8.98
N PHE A 311 -2.50 -6.16 8.02
CA PHE A 311 -1.80 -7.21 7.31
C PHE A 311 -2.19 -7.26 5.83
N VAL A 312 -1.31 -7.82 5.02
CA VAL A 312 -1.62 -8.26 3.66
C VAL A 312 -1.59 -9.78 3.58
N ARG A 313 -2.24 -10.33 2.55
CA ARG A 313 -2.49 -11.76 2.44
C ARG A 313 -2.07 -12.30 1.07
N PRO A 314 -0.76 -12.29 0.73
CA PRO A 314 -0.33 -12.78 -0.57
C PRO A 314 -0.59 -14.28 -0.69
N ARG A 315 -0.94 -14.70 -1.91
CA ARG A 315 -0.91 -16.10 -2.33
C ARG A 315 0.55 -16.56 -2.32
N VAL A 316 0.82 -17.66 -1.64
CA VAL A 316 2.17 -18.24 -1.56
C VAL A 316 2.28 -19.56 -2.31
N CYS A 317 1.17 -20.28 -2.47
CA CYS A 317 1.16 -21.53 -3.22
C CYS A 317 -0.24 -21.93 -3.67
N GLN A 318 -0.34 -22.47 -4.87
CA GLN A 318 -1.49 -23.24 -5.33
C GLN A 318 -1.05 -24.68 -5.52
N PHE A 319 -1.79 -25.63 -4.95
CA PHE A 319 -1.44 -27.06 -4.95
C PHE A 319 -2.58 -27.90 -5.51
N GLN A 320 -2.26 -29.06 -6.08
CA GLN A 320 -3.24 -29.98 -6.67
C GLN A 320 -3.80 -30.98 -5.66
N GLY A 321 -3.04 -31.28 -4.60
CA GLY A 321 -3.40 -32.21 -3.56
C GLY A 321 -3.44 -33.64 -4.07
N THR A 322 -2.29 -34.15 -4.53
CA THR A 322 -2.17 -35.51 -5.06
C THR A 322 -2.03 -36.59 -3.97
N GLY A 323 -1.94 -36.19 -2.70
CA GLY A 323 -1.59 -37.03 -1.56
C GLY A 323 -0.08 -37.17 -1.33
N GLN A 324 0.75 -36.63 -2.24
CA GLN A 324 2.20 -36.50 -2.08
C GLN A 324 2.57 -35.11 -1.59
N TRP A 325 3.81 -34.94 -1.14
CA TRP A 325 4.36 -33.63 -0.79
C TRP A 325 4.50 -32.75 -2.04
N GLU A 326 3.91 -31.56 -1.97
CA GLU A 326 4.08 -30.48 -2.95
C GLU A 326 4.86 -29.34 -2.29
N SER A 327 6.03 -29.03 -2.85
CA SER A 327 6.89 -27.94 -2.37
C SER A 327 6.57 -26.64 -3.08
N CYS A 328 6.49 -25.57 -2.32
CA CYS A 328 6.21 -24.22 -2.81
C CYS A 328 7.46 -23.36 -2.63
N ALA A 329 8.15 -23.09 -3.74
CA ALA A 329 9.30 -22.19 -3.74
C ALA A 329 8.81 -20.74 -3.72
N LEU A 330 9.17 -20.00 -2.67
CA LEU A 330 8.87 -18.58 -2.62
C LEU A 330 9.90 -17.81 -3.47
N PRO A 331 9.48 -16.86 -4.34
CA PRO A 331 10.41 -16.06 -5.12
C PRO A 331 11.27 -15.14 -4.24
N THR A 332 10.81 -14.88 -3.01
CA THR A 332 11.52 -14.11 -1.99
C THR A 332 11.06 -14.55 -0.61
N ALA A 333 11.92 -14.42 0.41
CA ALA A 333 11.49 -14.62 1.79
C ALA A 333 10.40 -13.59 2.15
N LEU A 334 9.29 -14.06 2.71
CA LEU A 334 8.27 -13.19 3.30
C LEU A 334 8.69 -12.81 4.72
N LEU A 335 8.52 -11.54 5.08
CA LEU A 335 8.88 -11.03 6.41
C LEU A 335 7.65 -10.83 7.29
N ASP A 336 7.85 -10.79 8.60
CA ASP A 336 6.81 -10.50 9.60
C ASP A 336 5.52 -11.35 9.41
N VAL A 337 5.70 -12.65 9.20
CA VAL A 337 4.62 -13.58 8.91
C VAL A 337 3.93 -14.00 10.21
N GLU A 338 2.70 -13.56 10.41
CA GLU A 338 1.87 -13.91 11.57
C GLU A 338 1.16 -15.24 11.39
N ALA A 339 0.93 -15.63 10.13
CA ALA A 339 0.12 -16.78 9.79
C ALA A 339 0.43 -17.42 8.46
N ILE A 340 0.07 -18.69 8.35
CA ILE A 340 -0.17 -19.37 7.08
C ILE A 340 -1.56 -20.00 7.13
N SER A 341 -2.34 -19.81 6.07
CA SER A 341 -3.73 -20.24 5.95
C SER A 341 -3.94 -21.11 4.73
N VAL A 342 -4.73 -22.17 4.90
CA VAL A 342 -5.07 -23.15 3.86
C VAL A 342 -6.53 -22.94 3.42
N PHE A 343 -6.75 -22.86 2.11
CA PHE A 343 -8.05 -22.68 1.50
C PHE A 343 -8.36 -23.83 0.52
N PRO A 344 -9.48 -24.53 0.67
CA PRO A 344 -9.95 -25.48 -0.33
C PRO A 344 -10.35 -24.77 -1.62
N ALA A 345 -9.86 -25.24 -2.78
CA ALA A 345 -10.24 -24.70 -4.09
C ALA A 345 -11.61 -25.24 -4.57
N LYS A 346 -12.05 -26.36 -4.00
CA LYS A 346 -13.36 -26.99 -4.20
C LYS A 346 -14.08 -27.12 -2.86
N ARG A 347 -15.29 -27.71 -2.85
CA ARG A 347 -16.14 -27.89 -1.64
C ARG A 347 -15.37 -28.40 -0.41
N SER A 348 -14.43 -29.31 -0.60
CA SER A 348 -13.55 -29.79 0.47
C SER A 348 -12.19 -30.26 -0.05
N LEU A 349 -11.22 -30.35 0.86
CA LEU A 349 -9.98 -31.09 0.69
C LEU A 349 -9.65 -31.84 1.99
N SER A 350 -8.81 -32.87 1.90
CA SER A 350 -8.25 -33.57 3.06
C SER A 350 -6.81 -33.12 3.22
N LEU A 351 -6.53 -32.31 4.25
CA LEU A 351 -5.19 -31.84 4.57
C LEU A 351 -4.50 -32.89 5.44
N ILE A 352 -3.35 -33.37 5.00
CA ILE A 352 -2.55 -34.37 5.72
C ILE A 352 -1.54 -33.62 6.58
N ASP A 353 -0.71 -32.76 5.97
CA ASP A 353 0.36 -32.07 6.70
C ASP A 353 0.80 -30.77 5.99
N VAL A 354 1.35 -29.83 6.75
CA VAL A 354 1.90 -28.55 6.29
C VAL A 354 3.19 -28.23 7.05
N GLU A 355 4.27 -28.04 6.30
CA GLU A 355 5.56 -27.61 6.84
C GLU A 355 5.87 -26.17 6.41
N ALA A 356 6.30 -25.36 7.36
CA ALA A 356 6.77 -24.00 7.13
C ALA A 356 8.21 -23.83 7.61
N SER A 357 9.10 -23.52 6.68
CA SER A 357 10.50 -23.21 6.97
C SER A 357 10.63 -21.73 7.28
N VAL A 358 10.88 -21.41 8.55
CA VAL A 358 10.92 -20.02 9.02
C VAL A 358 12.17 -19.73 9.86
N THR A 359 12.49 -18.44 9.96
CA THR A 359 13.45 -17.87 10.92
C THR A 359 12.67 -17.09 11.98
N ARG A 360 13.03 -17.27 13.26
CA ARG A 360 12.41 -16.58 14.41
C ARG A 360 13.23 -15.42 14.93
#